data_AF-A0AAE0GAR2-F1
#
_entry.id   AF-A0AAE0GAR2-F1
#
_cell.length_a   1.000
_cell.length_b   1.000
_cell.length_c   1.000
_cell.angle_alpha   90.00
_cell.angle_beta   90.00
_cell.angle_gamma   90.00
#
_symmetry.space_group_name_H-M   'P 1'
#
loop_
_entity.id
_entity.type
_entity.pdbx_description
1 polymer ?
#
loop_
_entity_poly.entity_id
_entity_poly.type
_entity_poly.pdbx_seq_one_letter_code
_entity_poly.pdbx_strand_id
1 'polypeptide(L)'
;GAKVLACTSTNKAIDSLVSKFEAAGVEEMLTVGSAERMGEASRRYLMSARLSRDTTVNKAEDALAAATNRRECCEEDVDALKKPKKPKKEKGGQENNRGFVERQLGKIKADKKEAKKTPGVVRLKGIIGFTAESCTNAELVAAAQIYLTMPADEDDAATYEARAAAKKLLKEAAKAEEELQVKVDKLKAKAAQRIFRRARIVVLQPQRTCECKRCQRANTEGDLLRGELLGGERH
;
A
#
# COMPACT_ATOMS: atom_id res chain seq x y z
N GLY A 1 -30.63 -3.08 38.12
CA GLY A 1 -29.54 -3.19 37.11
C GLY A 1 -29.83 -4.25 36.06
N ALA A 2 -31.06 -4.32 35.54
CA ALA A 2 -31.37 -5.21 34.43
C ALA A 2 -30.84 -4.63 33.10
N LYS A 3 -30.46 -5.49 32.16
CA LYS A 3 -30.18 -5.11 30.77
C LYS A 3 -31.45 -5.26 29.95
N VAL A 4 -31.75 -4.27 29.11
CA VAL A 4 -32.99 -4.19 28.33
C VAL A 4 -32.65 -4.30 26.85
N LEU A 5 -33.33 -5.23 26.17
CA LEU A 5 -33.37 -5.30 24.71
C LEU A 5 -34.71 -4.71 24.26
N ALA A 6 -34.67 -3.53 23.62
CA ALA A 6 -35.85 -2.85 23.11
C ALA A 6 -35.93 -3.01 21.59
N CYS A 7 -36.97 -3.67 21.10
CA CYS A 7 -37.20 -3.88 19.69
C CYS A 7 -38.42 -3.09 19.22
N THR A 8 -38.33 -2.41 18.08
CA THR A 8 -39.52 -1.78 17.47
C THR A 8 -39.59 -2.01 15.97
N SER A 9 -40.79 -1.96 15.41
CA SER A 9 -41.04 -2.26 14.00
C SER A 9 -40.54 -1.18 13.03
N THR A 10 -40.21 0.03 13.50
CA THR A 10 -39.81 1.16 12.63
C THR A 10 -38.66 1.97 13.23
N ASN A 11 -37.78 2.50 12.37
CA ASN A 11 -36.67 3.35 12.81
C ASN A 11 -37.13 4.66 13.48
N LYS A 12 -38.29 5.20 13.08
CA LYS A 12 -38.89 6.37 13.74
C LYS A 12 -39.24 6.07 15.20
N ALA A 13 -39.77 4.88 15.48
CA ALA A 13 -40.07 4.46 16.85
C ALA A 13 -38.79 4.26 17.68
N ILE A 14 -37.72 3.72 17.07
CA ILE A 14 -36.39 3.65 17.70
C ILE A 14 -35.90 5.04 18.08
N ASP A 15 -35.93 5.98 17.13
CA ASP A 15 -35.43 7.33 17.35
C ASP A 15 -36.21 8.07 18.45
N SER A 16 -37.55 7.92 18.46
CA SER A 16 -38.41 8.47 19.51
C SER A 16 -38.12 7.86 20.89
N LEU A 17 -37.89 6.54 20.96
CA LEU A 17 -37.50 5.87 22.21
C LEU A 17 -36.15 6.38 22.72
N VAL A 18 -35.15 6.44 21.84
CA VAL A 18 -33.81 6.92 22.19
C VAL A 18 -33.86 8.36 22.67
N SER A 19 -34.60 9.23 21.99
CA SER A 19 -34.78 10.63 22.39
C SER A 19 -35.43 10.74 23.78
N LYS A 20 -36.41 9.88 24.10
CA LYS A 20 -37.02 9.84 25.44
C LYS A 20 -36.05 9.36 26.52
N PHE A 21 -35.24 8.34 26.22
CA PHE A 21 -34.22 7.86 27.17
C PHE A 21 -33.11 8.89 27.39
N GLU A 22 -32.68 9.57 26.33
CA GLU A 22 -31.71 10.67 26.39
C GLU A 22 -32.26 11.82 27.24
N ALA A 23 -33.52 12.22 27.03
CA ALA A 23 -34.19 13.23 27.86
C ALA A 23 -34.34 12.83 29.34
N ALA A 24 -34.38 11.52 29.62
CA ALA A 24 -34.37 10.97 30.97
C ALA A 24 -32.96 10.81 31.57
N GLY A 25 -31.90 11.25 30.87
CA GLY A 25 -30.51 11.16 31.32
C GLY A 25 -29.88 9.78 31.19
N VAL A 26 -30.47 8.88 30.38
CA VAL A 26 -29.90 7.55 30.15
C VAL A 26 -28.93 7.62 28.98
N GLU A 27 -27.62 7.51 29.25
CA GLU A 27 -26.57 7.58 28.23
C GLU A 27 -25.95 6.23 27.86
N GLU A 28 -26.19 5.20 28.69
CA GLU A 28 -25.66 3.84 28.50
C GLU A 28 -26.51 3.03 27.50
N MET A 29 -26.67 3.59 26.31
CA MET A 29 -27.47 3.00 25.23
C MET A 29 -26.61 2.60 24.04
N LEU A 30 -27.05 1.57 23.32
CA LEU A 30 -26.49 1.16 22.04
C LEU A 30 -27.64 0.97 21.05
N THR A 31 -27.55 1.61 19.90
CA THR A 31 -28.50 1.41 18.80
C THR A 31 -27.86 0.51 17.74
N VAL A 32 -28.67 -0.38 17.15
CA VAL A 32 -28.24 -1.27 16.08
C VAL A 32 -29.09 -0.99 14.85
N GLY A 33 -28.44 -0.55 13.78
CA GLY A 33 -29.08 -0.23 12.51
C GLY A 33 -28.14 0.56 11.60
N SER A 34 -28.56 0.74 10.35
CA SER A 34 -27.80 1.55 9.38
C SER A 34 -27.93 3.03 9.70
N ALA A 35 -26.79 3.74 9.69
CA ALA A 35 -26.75 5.19 9.95
C ALA A 35 -27.71 5.97 9.03
N GLU A 36 -27.80 5.60 7.75
CA GLU A 36 -28.65 6.27 6.77
C GLU A 36 -30.13 6.24 7.13
N ARG A 37 -30.58 5.14 7.76
CA ARG A 37 -32.01 4.90 8.03
C ARG A 37 -32.42 5.26 9.46
N MET A 38 -31.46 5.52 10.32
CA MET A 38 -31.66 5.90 11.72
C MET A 38 -31.86 7.41 11.83
N GLY A 39 -32.67 7.84 12.80
CA GLY A 39 -32.85 9.26 13.08
C GLY A 39 -31.68 9.86 13.85
N GLU A 40 -31.70 11.17 14.08
CA GLU A 40 -30.55 11.89 14.63
C GLU A 40 -30.18 11.43 16.05
N ALA A 41 -31.18 11.25 16.92
CA ALA A 41 -30.94 10.82 18.30
C ALA A 41 -30.33 9.42 18.31
N SER A 42 -30.92 8.49 17.56
CA SER A 42 -30.46 7.11 17.48
C SER A 42 -29.10 6.94 16.80
N ARG A 43 -28.72 7.80 15.84
CA ARG A 43 -27.37 7.81 15.23
C ARG A 43 -26.26 8.07 16.25
N ARG A 44 -26.50 8.91 17.26
CA ARG A 44 -25.49 9.25 18.30
C ARG A 44 -25.07 8.04 19.15
N TYR A 45 -25.90 7.01 19.19
CA TYR A 45 -25.70 5.80 19.98
C TYR A 45 -25.35 4.57 19.14
N LEU A 46 -25.09 4.75 17.84
CA LEU A 46 -24.55 3.67 17.00
C LEU A 46 -23.14 3.29 17.46
N MET A 47 -22.75 2.03 17.27
CA MET A 47 -21.40 1.58 17.63
C MET A 47 -20.31 2.44 16.99
N SER A 48 -20.45 2.75 15.70
CA SER A 48 -19.51 3.62 14.96
C SER A 48 -19.41 5.03 15.57
N ALA A 49 -20.55 5.64 15.91
CA ALA A 49 -20.59 6.97 16.55
C ALA A 49 -20.06 6.96 17.98
N ARG A 50 -20.13 5.82 18.68
CA ARG A 50 -19.55 5.66 20.02
C ARG A 50 -18.05 5.43 19.95
N LEU A 51 -17.58 4.66 18.97
CA LEU A 51 -16.16 4.45 18.70
C LEU A 51 -15.46 5.74 18.28
N SER A 52 -16.09 6.60 17.48
CA SER A 52 -15.49 7.88 17.07
C SER A 52 -15.35 8.91 18.21
N ARG A 53 -15.98 8.66 19.36
CA ARG A 53 -15.79 9.45 20.60
C ARG A 53 -14.72 8.83 21.52
N ASP A 54 -14.24 7.64 21.20
CA ASP A 54 -13.22 6.96 22.00
C ASP A 54 -11.85 7.55 21.70
N THR A 55 -11.34 8.35 22.64
CA THR A 55 -10.04 9.04 22.50
C THR A 55 -8.87 8.09 22.27
N THR A 56 -8.96 6.82 22.71
CA THR A 56 -7.88 5.85 22.50
C THR A 56 -7.89 5.31 21.08
N VAL A 57 -9.08 5.05 20.54
CA VAL A 57 -9.25 4.63 19.14
C VAL A 57 -8.83 5.78 18.21
N ASN A 58 -9.31 7.00 18.46
CA ASN A 58 -8.99 8.16 17.63
C ASN A 58 -7.47 8.40 17.55
N LYS A 59 -6.76 8.38 18.68
CA LYS A 59 -5.28 8.52 18.70
C LYS A 59 -4.57 7.43 17.89
N ALA A 60 -5.12 6.22 17.88
CA ALA A 60 -4.55 5.12 17.12
C ALA A 60 -4.83 5.27 15.61
N GLU A 61 -6.02 5.77 15.25
CA GLU A 61 -6.36 6.13 13.86
C GLU A 61 -5.50 7.30 13.34
N ASP A 62 -5.24 8.32 14.17
CA ASP A 62 -4.33 9.42 13.82
C ASP A 62 -2.90 8.91 13.56
N ALA A 63 -2.42 7.98 14.39
CA ALA A 63 -1.10 7.36 14.21
C ALA A 63 -1.04 6.51 12.94
N LEU A 64 -2.12 5.82 12.60
CA LEU A 64 -2.24 5.07 11.35
C LEU A 64 -2.22 6.01 10.14
N ALA A 65 -3.00 7.11 10.17
CA ALA A 65 -3.00 8.10 9.10
C ALA A 65 -1.60 8.70 8.86
N ALA A 66 -0.86 8.99 9.95
CA ALA A 66 0.53 9.45 9.84
C ALA A 66 1.46 8.38 9.21
N ALA A 67 1.23 7.09 9.51
CA ALA A 67 1.99 6.00 8.90
C ALA A 67 1.66 5.80 7.42
N THR A 68 0.39 5.91 7.03
CA THR A 68 -0.05 5.89 5.63
C THR A 68 0.57 7.03 4.83
N ASN A 69 0.54 8.26 5.34
CA ASN A 69 1.21 9.40 4.71
C ASN A 69 2.71 9.15 4.52
N ARG A 70 3.37 8.55 5.51
CA ARG A 70 4.79 8.20 5.40
C ARG A 70 5.05 7.14 4.33
N ARG A 71 4.19 6.12 4.20
CA ARG A 71 4.29 5.12 3.14
C ARG A 71 4.14 5.79 1.77
N GLU A 72 3.17 6.69 1.62
CA GLU A 72 2.93 7.45 0.38
C GLU A 72 4.14 8.30 -0.01
N CYS A 73 4.76 9.04 0.92
CA CYS A 73 6.00 9.76 0.62
C CYS A 73 7.12 8.83 0.15
N CYS A 74 7.29 7.66 0.79
CA CYS A 74 8.29 6.67 0.33
C CYS A 74 7.95 6.07 -1.05
N GLU A 75 6.68 6.02 -1.43
CA GLU A 75 6.23 5.58 -2.75
C GLU A 75 6.56 6.63 -3.82
N GLU A 76 6.32 7.90 -3.52
CA GLU A 76 6.72 9.03 -4.36
C GLU A 76 8.24 9.08 -4.58
N ASP A 77 9.04 8.85 -3.53
CA ASP A 77 10.51 8.78 -3.62
C ASP A 77 10.97 7.66 -4.58
N VAL A 78 10.35 6.48 -4.50
CA VAL A 78 10.65 5.36 -5.41
C VAL A 78 10.26 5.69 -6.85
N ASP A 79 9.18 6.44 -7.03
CA ASP A 79 8.63 6.82 -8.32
C ASP A 79 9.42 7.94 -8.99
N ALA A 80 9.89 8.93 -8.23
CA ALA A 80 10.81 9.96 -8.69
C ALA A 80 12.13 9.36 -9.21
N LEU A 81 12.57 8.23 -8.63
CA LEU A 81 13.78 7.50 -9.03
C LEU A 81 13.55 6.54 -10.22
N LYS A 82 12.34 6.47 -10.80
CA LYS A 82 12.11 5.68 -12.02
C LYS A 82 12.70 6.42 -13.24
N LYS A 83 13.85 5.95 -13.75
CA LYS A 83 14.31 6.32 -15.11
C LYS A 83 13.26 5.89 -16.16
N PRO A 84 13.05 6.63 -17.26
CA PRO A 84 12.25 6.15 -18.39
C PRO A 84 12.81 4.79 -18.85
N LYS A 85 11.91 3.85 -19.18
CA LYS A 85 12.28 2.47 -19.56
C LYS A 85 13.40 2.48 -20.62
N LYS A 86 14.62 2.11 -20.22
CA LYS A 86 15.65 1.66 -21.18
C LYS A 86 15.05 0.46 -21.95
N PRO A 87 15.27 0.36 -23.28
CA PRO A 87 14.70 -0.71 -24.10
C PRO A 87 15.03 -2.09 -23.52
N LYS A 88 14.05 -2.99 -23.60
CA LYS A 88 14.03 -4.32 -22.98
C LYS A 88 15.27 -5.12 -23.44
N LYS A 89 16.19 -5.46 -22.51
CA LYS A 89 17.29 -6.40 -22.79
C LYS A 89 16.71 -7.76 -23.17
N GLU A 90 17.09 -8.28 -24.34
CA GLU A 90 16.75 -9.64 -24.76
C GLU A 90 17.45 -10.68 -23.88
N LYS A 91 16.72 -11.76 -23.57
CA LYS A 91 17.20 -12.91 -22.80
C LYS A 91 18.23 -13.69 -23.61
N GLY A 92 19.50 -13.41 -23.36
CA GLY A 92 20.63 -14.28 -23.66
C GLY A 92 21.77 -13.82 -22.77
N GLY A 93 22.57 -14.73 -22.21
CA GLY A 93 23.65 -14.43 -21.26
C GLY A 93 24.70 -13.46 -21.83
N GLN A 94 24.37 -12.17 -21.86
CA GLN A 94 25.19 -11.11 -22.42
C GLN A 94 26.13 -10.60 -21.35
N GLU A 95 27.40 -10.86 -21.58
CA GLU A 95 28.50 -10.09 -21.05
C GLU A 95 28.21 -8.58 -21.09
N ASN A 96 28.54 -7.88 -20.01
CA ASN A 96 28.47 -6.42 -19.92
C ASN A 96 29.36 -5.76 -20.98
N ASN A 97 28.94 -4.63 -21.54
CA ASN A 97 29.66 -3.91 -22.62
C ASN A 97 31.16 -3.72 -22.32
N ARG A 98 31.53 -3.44 -21.06
CA ARG A 98 32.93 -3.34 -20.63
C ARG A 98 33.72 -4.64 -20.81
N GLY A 99 33.18 -5.77 -20.36
CA GLY A 99 33.80 -7.08 -20.57
C GLY A 99 33.95 -7.39 -22.06
N PHE A 100 32.95 -7.01 -22.87
CA PHE A 100 33.02 -7.22 -24.33
C PHE A 100 34.17 -6.43 -24.95
N VAL A 101 34.35 -5.17 -24.54
CA VAL A 101 35.46 -4.32 -24.97
C VAL A 101 36.81 -4.92 -24.57
N GLU A 102 36.96 -5.36 -23.31
CA GLU A 102 38.19 -6.01 -22.82
C GLU A 102 38.53 -7.29 -23.61
N ARG A 103 37.54 -8.13 -23.89
CA ARG A 103 37.75 -9.36 -24.68
C ARG A 103 38.09 -9.09 -26.14
N GLN A 104 37.55 -8.03 -26.75
CA GLN A 104 37.88 -7.67 -28.12
C GLN A 104 39.26 -7.02 -28.23
N LEU A 105 39.66 -6.21 -27.24
CA LEU A 105 41.00 -5.63 -27.17
C LEU A 105 42.09 -6.70 -27.15
N GLY A 106 41.91 -7.80 -26.42
CA GLY A 106 42.86 -8.92 -26.42
C GLY A 106 43.02 -9.64 -27.76
N LYS A 107 42.10 -9.42 -28.72
CA LYS A 107 42.10 -10.06 -30.05
C LYS A 107 42.62 -9.16 -31.17
N ILE A 108 42.67 -7.85 -30.94
CA ILE A 108 43.09 -6.87 -31.94
C ILE A 108 44.56 -6.52 -31.68
N LYS A 109 45.42 -6.74 -32.67
CA LYS A 109 46.82 -6.29 -32.60
C LYS A 109 46.87 -4.80 -32.93
N ALA A 110 47.47 -3.99 -32.07
CA ALA A 110 47.63 -2.55 -32.28
C ALA A 110 48.68 -2.28 -33.38
N ASP A 111 48.26 -2.31 -34.64
CA ASP A 111 49.09 -1.98 -35.80
C ASP A 111 48.44 -0.88 -36.65
N LYS A 112 49.22 -0.30 -37.57
CA LYS A 112 48.78 0.75 -38.50
C LYS A 112 47.91 0.22 -39.65
N LYS A 113 47.48 -1.04 -39.60
CA LYS A 113 46.63 -1.63 -40.62
C LYS A 113 45.19 -1.25 -40.36
N GLU A 114 44.42 -1.14 -41.44
CA GLU A 114 42.98 -0.89 -41.34
C GLU A 114 42.26 -2.02 -40.58
N ALA A 115 41.34 -1.63 -39.71
CA ALA A 115 40.55 -2.56 -38.91
C ALA A 115 39.58 -3.34 -39.80
N LYS A 116 39.68 -4.67 -39.75
CA LYS A 116 38.78 -5.55 -40.51
C LYS A 116 37.34 -5.40 -40.02
N LYS A 117 36.40 -5.23 -40.95
CA LYS A 117 34.95 -5.13 -40.69
C LYS A 117 34.33 -6.47 -40.28
N THR A 118 34.73 -6.98 -39.11
CA THR A 118 34.11 -8.15 -38.50
C THR A 118 32.92 -7.75 -37.61
N PRO A 119 31.94 -8.64 -37.37
CA PRO A 119 30.82 -8.35 -36.46
C PRO A 119 31.28 -7.89 -35.06
N GLY A 120 32.39 -8.43 -34.57
CA GLY A 120 33.00 -8.02 -33.29
C GLY A 120 33.50 -6.58 -33.30
N VAL A 121 34.17 -6.16 -34.38
CA VAL A 121 34.69 -4.79 -34.54
C VAL A 121 33.57 -3.78 -34.75
N VAL A 122 32.52 -4.13 -35.52
CA VAL A 122 31.35 -3.28 -35.70
C VAL A 122 30.64 -3.03 -34.36
N ARG A 123 30.45 -4.08 -33.56
CA ARG A 123 29.88 -3.95 -32.22
C ARG A 123 30.79 -3.15 -31.29
N LEU A 124 32.10 -3.34 -31.36
CA LEU A 124 33.08 -2.57 -30.58
C LEU A 124 33.01 -1.08 -30.90
N LYS A 125 33.01 -0.69 -32.19
CA LYS A 125 32.83 0.70 -32.64
C LYS A 125 31.53 1.31 -32.12
N GLY A 126 30.44 0.55 -32.16
CA GLY A 126 29.14 0.99 -31.65
C GLY A 126 29.12 1.23 -30.14
N ILE A 127 29.83 0.40 -29.35
CA ILE A 127 29.90 0.54 -27.89
C ILE A 127 30.76 1.75 -27.48
N ILE A 128 31.89 1.97 -28.14
CA ILE A 128 32.84 3.05 -27.80
C ILE A 128 32.50 4.38 -28.51
N GLY A 129 31.41 4.44 -29.29
CA GLY A 129 30.96 5.64 -29.98
C GLY A 129 31.85 6.09 -31.16
N PHE A 130 32.58 5.16 -31.79
CA PHE A 130 33.52 5.49 -32.86
C PHE A 130 32.83 5.62 -34.22
N THR A 131 32.72 6.85 -34.73
CA THR A 131 31.89 7.17 -35.91
C THR A 131 32.62 7.16 -37.25
N ALA A 132 33.94 7.00 -37.28
CA ALA A 132 34.69 7.01 -38.54
C ALA A 132 34.51 5.72 -39.36
N GLU A 133 34.27 5.89 -40.67
CA GLU A 133 34.02 4.80 -41.63
C GLU A 133 35.24 3.88 -41.81
N SER A 134 36.44 4.46 -41.80
CA SER A 134 37.73 3.76 -41.77
C SER A 134 38.51 4.12 -40.50
N CYS A 135 39.26 3.17 -39.96
CA CYS A 135 40.18 3.39 -38.85
C CYS A 135 41.24 2.30 -38.82
N THR A 136 42.40 2.62 -38.26
CA THR A 136 43.45 1.65 -37.99
C THR A 136 43.15 0.84 -36.73
N ASN A 137 43.77 -0.33 -36.59
CA ASN A 137 43.67 -1.11 -35.36
C ASN A 137 44.25 -0.35 -34.17
N ALA A 138 45.31 0.45 -34.37
CA ALA A 138 45.89 1.30 -33.33
C ALA A 138 44.90 2.35 -32.81
N GLU A 139 44.17 3.05 -33.69
CA GLU A 139 43.15 4.04 -33.30
C GLU A 139 41.98 3.39 -32.56
N LEU A 140 41.55 2.21 -33.03
CA LEU A 140 40.47 1.46 -32.41
C LEU A 140 40.84 0.96 -31.00
N VAL A 141 42.08 0.49 -30.82
CA VAL A 141 42.62 0.08 -29.52
C VAL A 141 42.75 1.27 -28.58
N ALA A 142 43.26 2.42 -29.05
CA ALA A 142 43.37 3.63 -28.26
C ALA A 142 42.00 4.15 -27.80
N ALA A 143 41.01 4.20 -28.68
CA ALA A 143 39.65 4.61 -28.33
C ALA A 143 38.97 3.66 -27.34
N ALA A 144 39.18 2.35 -27.50
CA ALA A 144 38.67 1.35 -26.57
C ALA A 144 39.37 1.42 -25.20
N GLN A 145 40.66 1.72 -25.14
CA GLN A 145 41.37 1.99 -23.88
C GLN A 145 40.82 3.24 -23.19
N ILE A 146 40.56 4.33 -23.94
CA ILE A 146 39.91 5.53 -23.42
C ILE A 146 38.54 5.19 -22.81
N TYR A 147 37.71 4.43 -23.53
CA TYR A 147 36.41 3.96 -23.03
C TYR A 147 36.52 3.14 -21.74
N LEU A 148 37.56 2.31 -21.58
CA LEU A 148 37.78 1.55 -20.35
C LEU A 148 38.26 2.43 -19.18
N THR A 149 38.98 3.51 -19.46
CA THR A 149 39.39 4.49 -18.44
C THR A 149 38.29 5.46 -18.02
N MET A 150 37.26 5.67 -18.86
CA MET A 150 36.07 6.41 -18.44
C MET A 150 35.36 5.63 -17.33
N PRO A 151 34.92 6.28 -16.23
CA PRO A 151 34.16 5.61 -15.19
C PRO A 151 32.93 4.94 -15.82
N ALA A 152 32.61 3.70 -15.41
CA ALA A 152 31.39 3.05 -15.91
C ALA A 152 30.22 3.88 -15.42
N ASP A 153 29.42 4.46 -16.33
CA ASP A 153 28.23 5.30 -16.06
C ASP A 153 27.86 5.32 -14.56
N GLU A 154 28.55 6.16 -13.78
CA GLU A 154 28.40 6.19 -12.31
C GLU A 154 26.96 6.57 -11.92
N ASP A 155 26.29 7.25 -12.85
CA ASP A 155 24.86 7.55 -12.85
C ASP A 155 23.94 6.33 -12.83
N ASP A 156 24.39 5.13 -13.22
CA ASP A 156 23.57 3.91 -13.15
C ASP A 156 23.75 3.15 -11.82
N ALA A 157 24.94 3.20 -11.21
CA ALA A 157 25.21 2.54 -9.92
C ALA A 157 24.62 3.33 -8.74
N ALA A 158 24.88 4.63 -8.67
CA ALA A 158 24.35 5.50 -7.62
C ALA A 158 22.81 5.56 -7.63
N THR A 159 22.21 5.60 -8.83
CA THR A 159 20.73 5.55 -8.96
C THR A 159 20.16 4.18 -8.61
N TYR A 160 20.89 3.09 -8.86
CA TYR A 160 20.46 1.76 -8.44
C TYR A 160 20.49 1.61 -6.91
N GLU A 161 21.56 2.07 -6.26
CA GLU A 161 21.70 2.08 -4.80
C GLU A 161 20.64 2.97 -4.15
N ALA A 162 20.43 4.19 -4.64
CA ALA A 162 19.37 5.09 -4.18
C ALA A 162 17.98 4.45 -4.31
N ARG A 163 17.71 3.76 -5.43
CA ARG A 163 16.44 3.06 -5.65
C ARG A 163 16.29 1.84 -4.74
N ALA A 164 17.37 1.10 -4.48
CA ALA A 164 17.34 -0.03 -3.56
C ALA A 164 17.07 0.45 -2.12
N ALA A 165 17.68 1.56 -1.70
CA ALA A 165 17.44 2.21 -0.42
C ALA A 165 16.00 2.71 -0.29
N ALA A 166 15.48 3.44 -1.30
CA ALA A 166 14.10 3.92 -1.31
C ALA A 166 13.08 2.76 -1.23
N LYS A 167 13.31 1.68 -1.98
CA LYS A 167 12.46 0.47 -1.90
C LYS A 167 12.52 -0.21 -0.53
N LYS A 168 13.67 -0.18 0.15
CA LYS A 168 13.81 -0.74 1.50
C LYS A 168 12.99 0.10 2.49
N LEU A 169 13.09 1.42 2.43
CA LEU A 169 12.31 2.34 3.25
C LEU A 169 10.80 2.19 3.01
N LEU A 170 10.36 2.04 1.75
CA LEU A 170 8.97 1.79 1.42
C LEU A 170 8.46 0.48 2.05
N LYS A 171 9.25 -0.60 2.02
CA LYS A 171 8.89 -1.88 2.67
C LYS A 171 8.78 -1.74 4.19
N GLU A 172 9.72 -1.02 4.80
CA GLU A 172 9.70 -0.76 6.25
C GLU A 172 8.48 0.09 6.65
N ALA A 173 8.14 1.11 5.87
CA ALA A 173 6.96 1.94 6.07
C ALA A 173 5.66 1.13 5.91
N ALA A 174 5.54 0.33 4.85
CA ALA A 174 4.37 -0.52 4.62
C ALA A 174 4.17 -1.55 5.75
N LYS A 175 5.26 -2.17 6.24
CA LYS A 175 5.19 -3.09 7.37
C LYS A 175 4.77 -2.38 8.66
N ALA A 176 5.28 -1.18 8.91
CA ALA A 176 4.90 -0.38 10.06
C ALA A 176 3.42 0.03 10.02
N GLU A 177 2.90 0.39 8.84
CA GLU A 177 1.48 0.67 8.61
C GLU A 177 0.61 -0.58 8.89
N GLU A 178 0.99 -1.74 8.35
CA GLU A 178 0.27 -3.00 8.60
C GLU A 178 0.23 -3.36 10.09
N GLU A 179 1.35 -3.25 10.79
CA GLU A 179 1.41 -3.49 12.24
C GLU A 179 0.55 -2.51 13.04
N LEU A 180 0.46 -1.24 12.60
CA LEU A 180 -0.41 -0.24 13.20
C LEU A 180 -1.88 -0.54 12.91
N GLN A 181 -2.23 -0.90 11.67
CA GLN A 181 -3.59 -1.28 11.28
C GLN A 181 -4.13 -2.40 12.19
N VAL A 182 -3.35 -3.47 12.35
CA VAL A 182 -3.70 -4.59 13.25
C VAL A 182 -3.90 -4.12 14.70
N LYS A 183 -3.10 -3.15 15.18
CA LYS A 183 -3.27 -2.57 16.52
C LYS A 183 -4.55 -1.73 16.61
N VAL A 184 -4.85 -0.90 15.61
CA VAL A 184 -6.09 -0.11 15.55
C VAL A 184 -7.30 -1.04 15.59
N ASP A 185 -7.31 -2.10 14.78
CA ASP A 185 -8.43 -3.05 14.73
C ASP A 185 -8.64 -3.77 16.06
N LYS A 186 -7.55 -4.18 16.72
CA LYS A 186 -7.60 -4.75 18.08
C LYS A 186 -8.15 -3.76 19.10
N LEU A 187 -7.78 -2.48 19.01
CA LEU A 187 -8.29 -1.43 19.89
C LEU A 187 -9.77 -1.16 19.64
N LYS A 188 -10.20 -1.09 18.38
CA LYS A 188 -11.62 -0.97 17.99
C LYS A 188 -12.45 -2.12 18.54
N ALA A 189 -12.01 -3.35 18.36
CA ALA A 189 -12.70 -4.53 18.87
C ALA A 189 -12.84 -4.50 20.41
N LYS A 190 -11.76 -4.15 21.13
CA LYS A 190 -11.79 -4.00 22.59
C LYS A 190 -12.72 -2.86 23.04
N ALA A 191 -12.67 -1.72 22.36
CA ALA A 191 -13.53 -0.58 22.65
C ALA A 191 -15.01 -0.91 22.39
N ALA A 192 -15.32 -1.58 21.27
CA ALA A 192 -16.66 -2.03 20.93
C ALA A 192 -17.19 -3.02 21.99
N GLN A 193 -16.37 -3.99 22.41
CA GLN A 193 -16.74 -4.93 23.47
C GLN A 193 -16.99 -4.20 24.80
N ARG A 194 -16.17 -3.20 25.15
CA ARG A 194 -16.37 -2.38 26.35
C ARG A 194 -17.67 -1.58 26.28
N ILE A 195 -17.95 -0.92 25.14
CA ILE A 195 -19.19 -0.18 24.90
C ILE A 195 -20.39 -1.11 25.05
N PHE A 196 -20.35 -2.29 24.41
CA PHE A 196 -21.41 -3.28 24.48
C PHE A 196 -21.63 -3.81 25.91
N ARG A 197 -20.55 -4.10 26.65
CA ARG A 197 -20.65 -4.57 28.04
C ARG A 197 -21.27 -3.52 28.97
N ARG A 198 -20.98 -2.24 28.75
CA ARG A 198 -21.53 -1.10 29.52
C ARG A 198 -22.94 -0.71 29.09
N ALA A 199 -23.35 -1.01 27.85
CA ALA A 199 -24.70 -0.73 27.39
C ALA A 199 -25.73 -1.45 28.29
N ARG A 200 -26.66 -0.65 28.82
CA ARG A 200 -27.80 -1.12 29.60
C ARG A 200 -29.03 -1.33 28.72
N ILE A 201 -29.16 -0.52 27.67
CA ILE A 201 -30.26 -0.60 26.73
C ILE A 201 -29.69 -0.82 25.34
N VAL A 202 -30.13 -1.89 24.68
CA VAL A 202 -29.85 -2.12 23.26
C VAL A 202 -31.15 -1.95 22.48
N VAL A 203 -31.17 -1.00 21.55
CA VAL A 203 -32.35 -0.71 20.72
C VAL A 203 -32.10 -1.13 19.29
N LEU A 204 -32.98 -1.97 18.73
CA LEU A 204 -32.83 -2.49 17.38
C LEU A 204 -34.15 -2.63 16.64
N GLN A 205 -34.09 -2.55 15.31
CA GLN A 205 -35.19 -2.97 14.46
C GLN A 205 -35.03 -4.47 14.21
N PRO A 206 -36.01 -5.33 14.55
CA PRO A 206 -35.96 -6.72 14.13
C PRO A 206 -35.97 -6.72 12.61
N GLN A 207 -34.89 -7.22 12.00
CA GLN A 207 -34.87 -7.37 10.57
C GLN A 207 -35.92 -8.40 10.19
N ARG A 208 -36.88 -8.00 9.35
CA ARG A 208 -37.67 -8.99 8.60
C ARG A 208 -36.66 -9.72 7.73
N THR A 209 -36.46 -11.02 7.98
CA THR A 209 -35.73 -11.92 7.08
C THR A 209 -36.52 -11.99 5.78
N CYS A 210 -36.23 -11.03 4.92
CA CYS A 210 -36.68 -10.94 3.55
C CYS A 210 -35.69 -11.78 2.75
N GLU A 211 -36.12 -12.95 2.25
CA GLU A 211 -35.29 -13.87 1.44
C GLU A 211 -34.92 -13.29 0.05
N CYS A 212 -35.28 -12.03 -0.24
CA CYS A 212 -34.96 -11.43 -1.52
C CYS A 212 -33.48 -11.02 -1.58
N LYS A 213 -32.83 -11.31 -2.72
CA LYS A 213 -31.41 -11.03 -2.99
C LYS A 213 -31.01 -9.55 -2.76
N ARG A 214 -31.98 -8.63 -2.77
CA ARG A 214 -31.76 -7.20 -2.52
C ARG A 214 -31.62 -6.87 -1.03
N CYS A 215 -32.33 -7.58 -0.16
CA CYS A 215 -32.24 -7.45 1.31
C CYS A 215 -30.92 -8.06 1.84
N GLN A 216 -30.42 -9.13 1.22
CA GLN A 216 -29.16 -9.78 1.63
C GLN A 216 -27.93 -8.87 1.48
N ARG A 217 -27.92 -7.93 0.50
CA ARG A 217 -26.81 -6.97 0.32
C ARG A 217 -26.76 -5.89 1.39
N ALA A 218 -27.89 -5.61 2.07
CA ALA A 218 -27.96 -4.62 3.15
C ALA A 218 -27.60 -5.21 4.54
N ASN A 219 -27.29 -6.51 4.62
CA ASN A 219 -26.96 -7.20 5.86
C ASN A 219 -25.48 -7.19 6.24
N THR A 220 -24.62 -6.60 5.42
CA THR A 220 -23.17 -6.56 5.64
C THR A 220 -22.77 -5.86 6.94
N GLU A 221 -23.52 -4.84 7.40
CA GLU A 221 -23.26 -4.18 8.69
C GLU A 221 -23.70 -5.01 9.90
N GLY A 222 -24.76 -5.82 9.76
CA GLY A 222 -25.19 -6.76 10.81
C GLY A 222 -24.23 -7.95 10.94
N ASP A 223 -23.59 -8.33 9.83
CA ASP A 223 -22.57 -9.38 9.81
C ASP A 223 -21.20 -8.88 10.30
N LEU A 224 -20.89 -7.59 10.18
CA LEU A 224 -19.74 -6.96 10.84
C LEU A 224 -19.83 -7.07 12.37
N LEU A 225 -21.00 -6.80 12.97
CA LEU A 225 -21.19 -7.00 14.41
C LEU A 225 -21.14 -8.48 14.82
N ARG A 226 -21.62 -9.40 13.96
CA ARG A 226 -21.49 -10.85 14.21
C ARG A 226 -20.05 -11.35 14.10
N GLY A 227 -19.28 -10.84 13.14
CA GLY A 227 -17.88 -11.23 12.93
C GLY A 227 -16.92 -10.62 13.96
N GLU A 228 -17.12 -9.35 14.33
CA GLU A 228 -16.22 -8.63 15.23
C GLU A 228 -16.49 -8.90 16.72
N LEU A 229 -17.72 -9.25 17.13
CA LEU A 229 -18.05 -9.50 18.54
C LEU A 229 -18.01 -10.97 18.95
N LEU A 230 -18.15 -11.93 18.01
CA LEU A 230 -18.24 -13.36 18.35
C LEU A 230 -17.01 -14.18 18.02
N GLY A 231 -15.91 -13.59 17.52
CA GLY A 231 -14.65 -14.33 17.33
C GLY A 231 -14.84 -15.64 16.55
N GLY A 232 -15.56 -15.57 15.43
CA GLY A 232 -15.88 -16.75 14.64
C GLY A 232 -14.62 -17.37 14.03
N GLU A 233 -14.08 -18.37 14.71
CA GLU A 233 -13.28 -19.43 14.08
C GLU A 233 -14.11 -19.99 12.91
N ARG A 234 -13.64 -19.72 11.69
CA ARG A 234 -14.15 -20.39 10.49
C ARG A 234 -13.48 -21.77 10.45
N HIS A 235 -14.24 -22.80 10.80
CA HIS A 235 -13.98 -24.18 10.36
C HIS A 235 -14.39 -24.35 8.90
#